data_AF-A0A0R3QMK9-F1
#
_entry.id   AF-A0A0R3QMK9-F1
#
_cell.length_a   1.000
_cell.length_b   1.000
_cell.length_c   1.000
_cell.angle_alpha   90.00
_cell.angle_beta   90.00
_cell.angle_gamma   90.00
#
_symmetry.space_group_name_H-M   'P 1'
#
loop_
_entity.id
_entity.type
_entity.pdbx_description
1 polymer ?
#
loop_
_entity_poly.entity_id
_entity_poly.type
_entity_poly.pdbx_seq_one_letter_code
_entity_poly.pdbx_strand_id
1 'polypeptide(L)'
;MHPTPLYHITDEQKDSVYEPAEDTFLLLDALEKDREALEQLEPNVVVEIGSGSGIISVFCQQLLRVPVLTLVTDMNFKALQCTRATAQLNNVAVEAVQCDLLSALDHRLYGLVDVLLFNPPYVPTEHEATSDSASLFFSFLYY
;
A
#
# COMPACT_ATOMS: atom_id res chain seq x y z
N MET A 1 -9.38 10.26 -15.70
CA MET A 1 -8.56 10.71 -14.59
C MET A 1 -9.39 10.70 -13.33
N HIS A 2 -9.24 9.63 -12.57
CA HIS A 2 -9.76 9.51 -11.22
C HIS A 2 -8.97 10.49 -10.33
N PRO A 3 -9.63 11.26 -9.45
CA PRO A 3 -8.92 12.26 -8.65
C PRO A 3 -7.95 11.57 -7.69
N THR A 4 -6.80 12.21 -7.45
CA THR A 4 -5.91 11.82 -6.36
C THR A 4 -6.67 11.91 -5.02
N PRO A 5 -6.54 10.92 -4.12
CA PRO A 5 -7.22 10.94 -2.84
C PRO A 5 -6.79 12.13 -1.98
N LEU A 6 -7.69 12.58 -1.11
CA LEU A 6 -7.36 13.60 -0.11
C LEU A 6 -6.42 13.00 0.94
N TYR A 7 -5.32 13.68 1.25
CA TYR A 7 -4.42 13.26 2.31
C TYR A 7 -3.94 14.46 3.11
N HIS A 8 -3.46 14.21 4.32
CA HIS A 8 -2.87 15.22 5.17
C HIS A 8 -1.75 14.62 6.01
N ILE A 9 -0.53 15.09 5.77
CA ILE A 9 0.63 14.78 6.61
C ILE A 9 0.80 15.93 7.60
N THR A 10 0.72 15.63 8.89
CA THR A 10 0.88 16.64 9.95
C THR A 10 2.33 17.08 10.08
N ASP A 11 2.58 18.21 10.73
CA ASP A 11 3.96 18.69 10.98
C ASP A 11 4.80 17.66 11.74
N GLU A 12 4.21 16.89 12.66
CA GLU A 12 4.89 15.82 13.40
C GLU A 12 5.21 14.59 12.54
N GLN A 13 4.57 14.46 11.38
CA GLN A 13 4.72 13.34 10.45
C GLN A 13 5.67 13.64 9.29
N LYS A 14 5.86 14.92 8.92
CA LYS A 14 6.64 15.37 7.75
C LYS A 14 8.02 14.73 7.60
N ASP A 15 8.73 14.55 8.70
CA ASP A 15 10.10 13.99 8.67
C ASP A 15 10.13 12.45 8.64
N SER A 16 8.98 11.78 8.70
CA SER A 16 8.89 10.33 8.90
C SER A 16 7.94 9.61 7.94
N VAL A 17 6.93 10.30 7.42
CA VAL A 17 5.95 9.76 6.49
C VAL A 17 6.31 10.24 5.09
N TYR A 18 6.38 9.30 4.15
CA TYR A 18 6.67 9.61 2.77
C TYR A 18 5.54 10.46 2.16
N GLU A 19 5.90 11.66 1.69
CA GLU A 19 5.00 12.54 0.95
C GLU A 19 4.85 12.02 -0.48
N PRO A 20 3.62 11.91 -1.02
CA PRO A 20 3.41 11.50 -2.40
C PRO A 20 4.24 12.30 -3.40
N ALA A 21 5.07 11.61 -4.17
CA ALA A 21 5.92 12.19 -5.21
C ALA A 21 5.69 11.52 -6.57
N GLU A 22 6.55 11.78 -7.55
CA GLU A 22 6.39 11.35 -8.94
C GLU A 22 6.22 9.83 -9.09
N ASP A 23 6.92 9.05 -8.29
CA ASP A 23 6.83 7.59 -8.21
C ASP A 23 5.43 7.12 -7.77
N THR A 24 4.86 7.81 -6.80
CA THR A 24 3.53 7.53 -6.26
C THR A 24 2.48 7.82 -7.32
N PHE A 25 2.58 8.97 -8.00
CA PHE A 25 1.65 9.34 -9.07
C PHE A 25 1.78 8.42 -10.29
N LEU A 26 2.98 7.97 -10.62
CA LEU A 26 3.19 6.98 -11.68
C LEU A 26 2.48 5.66 -11.36
N LEU A 27 2.50 5.21 -10.11
CA LEU A 27 1.76 4.01 -9.70
C LEU A 27 0.23 4.24 -9.72
N LEU A 28 -0.27 5.43 -9.36
CA LEU A 28 -1.69 5.76 -9.52
C LEU A 28 -2.13 5.72 -11.00
N ASP A 29 -1.32 6.29 -11.89
CA ASP A 29 -1.58 6.27 -13.34
C ASP A 29 -1.59 4.84 -13.89
N ALA A 30 -0.68 3.97 -13.41
CA ALA A 30 -0.66 2.56 -13.78
C ALA A 30 -1.92 1.84 -13.30
N LEU A 31 -2.34 2.06 -12.04
CA LEU A 31 -3.60 1.51 -11.52
C LEU A 31 -4.82 1.99 -12.32
N GLU A 32 -4.90 3.29 -12.65
CA GLU A 32 -6.00 3.82 -13.45
C GLU A 32 -6.04 3.17 -14.85
N LYS A 33 -4.87 2.99 -15.47
CA LYS A 33 -4.75 2.34 -16.77
C LYS A 33 -5.19 0.87 -16.73
N ASP A 34 -4.91 0.18 -15.64
CA ASP A 34 -5.25 -1.24 -15.45
C ASP A 34 -6.65 -1.44 -14.81
N ARG A 35 -7.45 -0.37 -14.67
CA ARG A 35 -8.79 -0.41 -14.06
C ARG A 35 -9.64 -1.57 -14.56
N GLU A 36 -9.78 -1.72 -15.88
CA GLU A 36 -10.66 -2.76 -16.45
C GLU A 36 -10.20 -4.16 -16.07
N ALA A 37 -8.90 -4.41 -16.04
CA ALA A 37 -8.34 -5.69 -15.63
C ALA A 37 -8.54 -5.94 -14.12
N LEU A 38 -8.36 -4.91 -13.30
CA LEU A 38 -8.59 -4.96 -11.85
C LEU A 38 -10.07 -5.19 -11.51
N GLU A 39 -10.99 -4.55 -12.24
CA GLU A 39 -12.44 -4.79 -12.08
C GLU A 39 -12.82 -6.21 -12.49
N GLN A 40 -12.24 -6.74 -13.58
CA GLN A 40 -12.48 -8.12 -14.04
C GLN A 40 -11.88 -9.19 -13.11
N LEU A 41 -10.85 -8.85 -12.35
CA LEU A 41 -10.27 -9.74 -11.34
C LEU A 41 -11.23 -10.00 -10.17
N GLU A 42 -12.18 -9.09 -9.92
CA GLU A 42 -13.10 -9.12 -8.77
C GLU A 42 -12.36 -9.41 -7.45
N PRO A 43 -11.32 -8.63 -7.09
CA PRO A 43 -10.44 -8.95 -5.98
C PRO A 43 -11.17 -8.89 -4.64
N ASN A 44 -10.90 -9.86 -3.77
CA ASN A 44 -11.37 -9.92 -2.41
C ASN A 44 -10.36 -9.32 -1.43
N VAL A 45 -9.05 -9.46 -1.70
CA VAL A 45 -7.97 -8.99 -0.84
C VAL A 45 -6.93 -8.20 -1.63
N VAL A 46 -6.77 -6.93 -1.24
CA VAL A 46 -5.70 -6.05 -1.70
C VAL A 46 -4.73 -5.84 -0.54
N VAL A 47 -3.44 -5.96 -0.79
CA VAL A 47 -2.40 -5.71 0.21
C VAL A 47 -1.44 -4.64 -0.31
N GLU A 48 -1.19 -3.59 0.47
CA GLU A 48 -0.10 -2.65 0.22
C GLU A 48 1.03 -2.85 1.25
N ILE A 49 2.27 -2.90 0.75
CA ILE A 49 3.49 -2.88 1.55
C ILE A 49 4.09 -1.47 1.53
N GLY A 50 4.41 -0.94 2.71
CA GLY A 50 5.01 0.38 2.88
C GLY A 50 4.04 1.50 2.52
N SER A 51 2.90 1.57 3.22
CA SER A 51 1.79 2.43 2.81
C SER A 51 2.05 3.92 2.88
N GLY A 52 3.02 4.39 3.68
CA GLY A 52 3.36 5.81 3.75
C GLY A 52 2.15 6.70 4.09
N SER A 53 1.79 7.58 3.16
CA SER A 53 0.61 8.46 3.26
C SER A 53 -0.74 7.73 3.06
N GLY A 54 -0.71 6.51 2.51
CA GLY A 54 -1.87 5.66 2.26
C GLY A 54 -2.61 5.95 0.96
N ILE A 55 -2.11 6.84 0.10
CA ILE A 55 -2.89 7.28 -1.06
C ILE A 55 -3.05 6.19 -2.13
N ILE A 56 -2.08 5.27 -2.26
CA ILE A 56 -2.14 4.18 -3.25
C ILE A 56 -3.27 3.21 -2.89
N SER A 57 -3.32 2.71 -1.64
CA SER A 57 -4.41 1.86 -1.16
C SER A 57 -5.78 2.52 -1.30
N VAL A 58 -5.89 3.79 -0.90
CA VAL A 58 -7.16 4.51 -0.99
C VAL A 58 -7.61 4.68 -2.44
N PHE A 59 -6.68 5.05 -3.33
CA PHE A 59 -6.97 5.20 -4.75
C PHE A 59 -7.42 3.87 -5.38
N CYS A 60 -6.71 2.77 -5.09
CA CYS A 60 -7.06 1.44 -5.57
C CYS A 60 -8.48 1.03 -5.12
N GLN A 61 -8.82 1.26 -3.85
CA GLN A 61 -10.14 0.95 -3.31
C GLN A 61 -11.26 1.80 -3.97
N GLN A 62 -11.01 3.09 -4.20
CA GLN A 62 -11.95 3.96 -4.93
C GLN A 62 -12.08 3.59 -6.41
N LEU A 63 -11.02 3.04 -7.01
CA LEU A 63 -10.99 2.59 -8.38
C LEU A 63 -11.87 1.34 -8.59
N LEU A 64 -11.73 0.35 -7.70
CA LEU A 64 -12.38 -0.97 -7.77
C LEU A 64 -13.90 -0.93 -7.56
N ARG A 65 -14.41 0.02 -6.76
CA ARG A 65 -15.86 0.23 -6.51
C ARG A 65 -16.65 -1.00 -6.03
N VAL A 66 -15.96 -2.05 -5.62
CA VAL A 66 -16.53 -3.26 -5.01
C VAL A 66 -16.04 -3.38 -3.56
N PRO A 67 -16.78 -4.08 -2.68
CA PRO A 67 -16.27 -4.41 -1.37
C PRO A 67 -15.00 -5.26 -1.48
N VAL A 68 -13.88 -4.73 -0.99
CA VAL A 68 -12.58 -5.40 -0.99
C VAL A 68 -11.92 -5.19 0.37
N LEU A 69 -11.31 -6.24 0.92
CA LEU A 69 -10.48 -6.13 2.11
C LEU A 69 -9.15 -5.50 1.69
N THR A 70 -8.92 -4.26 2.10
CA THR A 70 -7.65 -3.57 1.90
C THR A 70 -6.82 -3.65 3.17
N LEU A 71 -5.73 -4.42 3.13
CA LEU A 71 -4.72 -4.52 4.17
C LEU A 71 -3.53 -3.64 3.81
N VAL A 72 -2.99 -2.93 4.78
CA VAL A 72 -1.80 -2.10 4.59
C VAL A 72 -0.77 -2.41 5.66
N THR A 73 0.49 -2.45 5.26
CA THR A 73 1.62 -2.66 6.17
C THR A 73 2.61 -1.53 6.05
N ASP A 74 3.22 -1.16 7.17
CA ASP A 74 4.32 -0.20 7.21
C ASP A 74 5.10 -0.43 8.51
N MET A 75 6.43 -0.29 8.46
CA MET A 75 7.25 -0.35 9.67
C MET A 75 7.06 0.89 10.54
N ASN A 76 6.76 2.04 9.93
CA ASN A 76 6.55 3.30 10.61
C ASN A 76 5.11 3.41 11.11
N PHE A 77 4.93 3.37 12.43
CA PHE A 77 3.62 3.58 13.05
C PHE A 77 2.95 4.91 12.67
N LYS A 78 3.73 5.98 12.45
CA LYS A 78 3.19 7.29 12.01
C LYS A 78 2.63 7.22 10.59
N ALA A 79 3.22 6.41 9.71
CA ALA A 79 2.71 6.17 8.36
C ALA A 79 1.36 5.44 8.41
N LEU A 80 1.22 4.43 9.28
CA LEU A 80 -0.08 3.77 9.50
C LEU A 80 -1.14 4.72 10.04
N GLN A 81 -0.79 5.62 10.97
CA GLN A 81 -1.70 6.66 11.44
C GLN A 81 -2.11 7.60 10.30
N CYS A 82 -1.16 8.04 9.47
CA CYS A 82 -1.44 8.87 8.30
C CYS A 82 -2.36 8.13 7.31
N THR A 83 -2.05 6.87 6.99
CA THR A 83 -2.85 6.02 6.10
C THR A 83 -4.30 5.87 6.59
N ARG A 84 -4.50 5.66 7.90
CA ARG A 84 -5.85 5.60 8.49
C ARG A 84 -6.59 6.94 8.36
N ALA A 85 -5.91 8.06 8.59
CA ALA A 85 -6.50 9.38 8.43
C ALA A 85 -6.86 9.66 6.96
N THR A 86 -5.98 9.31 6.01
CA THR A 86 -6.24 9.38 4.57
C THR A 86 -7.46 8.55 4.20
N ALA A 87 -7.57 7.30 4.67
CA ALA A 87 -8.74 6.47 4.41
C ALA A 87 -10.04 7.10 4.96
N GLN A 88 -9.99 7.64 6.17
CA GLN A 88 -11.12 8.35 6.79
C GLN A 88 -11.54 9.59 5.98
N LEU A 89 -10.58 10.41 5.53
CA LEU A 89 -10.85 11.59 4.69
C LEU A 89 -11.54 11.24 3.36
N ASN A 90 -11.31 10.04 2.85
CA ASN A 90 -11.86 9.57 1.58
C ASN A 90 -13.07 8.64 1.74
N ASN A 91 -13.55 8.41 2.97
CA ASN A 91 -14.66 7.51 3.29
C ASN A 91 -14.44 6.07 2.81
N VAL A 92 -13.21 5.57 2.98
CA VAL A 92 -12.86 4.19 2.64
C VAL A 92 -12.28 3.45 3.85
N ALA A 93 -12.22 2.12 3.80
CA ALA A 93 -11.83 1.28 4.93
C ALA A 93 -10.53 0.54 4.63
N VAL A 94 -9.53 0.71 5.51
CA VAL A 94 -8.24 0.04 5.44
C VAL A 94 -7.88 -0.57 6.78
N GLU A 95 -7.31 -1.76 6.76
CA GLU A 95 -6.82 -2.48 7.93
C GLU A 95 -5.29 -2.36 8.00
N ALA A 96 -4.82 -1.59 8.98
CA ALA A 96 -3.41 -1.20 9.11
C ALA A 96 -2.66 -2.08 10.11
N VAL A 97 -1.53 -2.65 9.69
CA VAL A 97 -0.71 -3.56 10.50
C VAL A 97 0.75 -3.10 10.50
N GLN A 98 1.31 -2.90 11.68
CA GLN A 98 2.73 -2.55 11.81
C GLN A 98 3.60 -3.80 11.74
N CYS A 99 4.40 -3.91 10.68
CA CYS A 99 5.37 -4.99 10.52
C CYS A 99 6.44 -4.64 9.49
N ASP A 100 7.54 -5.41 9.50
CA ASP A 100 8.49 -5.43 8.38
C ASP A 100 7.87 -6.26 7.24
N LEU A 101 7.69 -5.64 6.07
CA LEU A 101 6.99 -6.20 4.93
C LEU A 101 5.67 -6.87 5.35
N LEU A 102 5.55 -8.19 5.20
CA LEU A 102 4.39 -8.99 5.56
C LEU A 102 4.60 -9.88 6.78
N SER A 103 5.67 -9.68 7.57
CA SER A 103 6.07 -10.59 8.66
C SER A 103 4.98 -10.87 9.70
N ALA A 104 4.05 -9.94 9.97
CA ALA A 104 2.93 -10.17 10.88
C ALA A 104 1.74 -10.91 10.24
N LEU A 105 1.70 -11.01 8.91
CA LEU A 105 0.59 -11.53 8.12
C LEU A 105 0.94 -12.81 7.34
N ASP A 106 2.23 -13.12 7.21
CA ASP A 106 2.86 -14.14 6.38
C ASP A 106 1.99 -15.38 6.08
N HIS A 107 2.01 -16.40 6.93
CA HIS A 107 1.30 -17.66 6.66
C HIS A 107 -0.22 -17.50 6.57
N ARG A 108 -0.78 -16.40 7.08
CA ARG A 108 -2.24 -16.15 7.08
C ARG A 108 -2.75 -15.63 5.74
N LEU A 109 -1.88 -15.11 4.88
CA LEU A 109 -2.24 -14.53 3.59
C LEU A 109 -1.81 -15.38 2.38
N TYR A 110 -1.19 -16.55 2.58
CA TYR A 110 -0.73 -17.41 1.49
C TYR A 110 -1.87 -17.82 0.55
N GLY A 111 -1.70 -17.51 -0.73
CA GLY A 111 -2.68 -17.78 -1.79
C GLY A 111 -3.98 -16.98 -1.66
N LEU A 112 -4.05 -15.97 -0.78
CA LEU A 112 -5.24 -15.16 -0.55
C LEU A 112 -5.14 -13.74 -1.12
N VAL A 113 -3.95 -13.28 -1.48
CA VAL A 113 -3.73 -11.91 -1.98
C VAL A 113 -4.03 -11.85 -3.47
N ASP A 114 -5.08 -11.13 -3.86
CA ASP A 114 -5.45 -10.96 -5.27
C ASP A 114 -4.65 -9.83 -5.94
N VAL A 115 -4.38 -8.76 -5.18
CA VAL A 115 -3.59 -7.61 -5.64
C VAL A 115 -2.57 -7.24 -4.58
N LEU A 116 -1.29 -7.26 -4.94
CA LEU A 116 -0.18 -6.80 -4.10
C LEU A 116 0.38 -5.49 -4.66
N LEU A 117 0.37 -4.44 -3.86
CA LEU A 117 0.89 -3.12 -4.18
C LEU A 117 2.17 -2.88 -3.37
N PHE A 118 3.22 -2.41 -4.03
CA PHE A 118 4.45 -2.05 -3.34
C PHE A 118 5.19 -0.96 -4.12
N ASN A 119 5.33 0.22 -3.50
CA ASN A 119 6.24 1.27 -3.94
C ASN A 119 7.47 1.29 -3.00
N PRO A 120 8.48 0.44 -3.24
CA PRO A 120 9.57 0.24 -2.29
C PRO A 120 10.47 1.47 -2.18
N PRO A 121 11.23 1.62 -1.08
CA PRO A 121 12.36 2.56 -1.07
C PRO A 121 13.40 2.12 -2.10
N TYR A 122 13.51 2.86 -3.21
CA TYR A 122 14.37 2.52 -4.36
C TYR A 122 15.66 3.34 -4.43
N VAL A 123 15.79 4.40 -3.62
CA VAL A 123 16.99 5.23 -3.60
C VAL A 123 18.10 4.42 -2.92
N PRO A 124 19.27 4.22 -3.59
CA PRO A 124 20.39 3.54 -2.96
C PRO A 124 20.80 4.27 -1.67
N THR A 125 20.69 3.57 -0.55
CA THR A 125 21.26 4.00 0.72
C THR A 125 22.56 3.24 0.95
N GLU A 126 23.48 3.79 1.75
CA GLU A 126 24.77 3.15 2.06
C GLU A 126 24.59 1.83 2.86
N HIS A 127 23.38 1.52 3.29
CA HIS A 127 23.01 0.30 4.01
C HIS A 127 22.15 -0.60 3.11
N GLU A 128 22.69 -1.77 2.73
CA GLU A 128 21.96 -2.80 2.00
C GLU A 128 20.71 -3.26 2.78
N ALA A 129 19.60 -3.47 2.06
CA ALA A 129 18.42 -4.14 2.62
C ALA A 129 18.81 -5.56 3.09
N THR A 130 18.38 -5.93 4.29
CA THR A 130 18.67 -7.24 4.89
C THR A 130 18.06 -8.37 4.05
N SER A 131 18.82 -9.45 3.83
CA SER A 131 18.44 -10.60 3.00
C SER A 131 17.12 -11.28 3.38
N ASP A 132 16.74 -11.21 4.65
CA ASP A 132 15.57 -11.92 5.20
C ASP A 132 14.25 -11.30 4.72
N SER A 133 14.22 -9.97 4.56
CA SER A 133 13.05 -9.23 4.11
C SER A 133 12.74 -9.57 2.63
N ALA A 134 13.78 -9.63 1.78
CA ALA A 134 13.62 -10.02 0.38
C ALA A 134 13.07 -11.46 0.23
N SER A 135 13.54 -12.40 1.06
CA SER A 135 13.08 -13.80 1.03
C SER A 135 11.58 -13.94 1.33
N LEU A 136 11.06 -13.17 2.29
CA LEU A 136 9.62 -13.16 2.61
C LEU A 136 8.79 -12.61 1.45
N PHE A 137 9.23 -11.51 0.84
CA PHE A 137 8.53 -10.92 -0.31
C PHE A 137 8.48 -11.88 -1.50
N PHE A 138 9.59 -12.53 -1.84
CA PHE A 138 9.60 -13.52 -2.92
C PHE A 138 8.75 -14.75 -2.59
N SER A 139 8.71 -15.20 -1.34
CA SER A 139 7.82 -16.30 -0.95
C SER A 139 6.36 -15.97 -1.28
N PHE A 140 5.91 -14.72 -1.16
CA PHE A 140 4.53 -14.34 -1.52
C PHE A 140 4.24 -14.34 -3.02
N LEU A 141 5.23 -14.07 -3.87
CA LEU A 141 5.02 -13.94 -5.32
C LEU A 141 5.00 -15.28 -6.08
N TYR A 142 5.45 -16.37 -5.45
CA TYR A 142 5.70 -17.65 -6.12
C TYR A 142 4.85 -18.84 -5.62
N TYR A 143 3.79 -18.58 -4.85
CA TYR A 143 2.75 -19.57 -4.51
C TYR A 143 1.38 -19.10 -5.00
#